data_AF-A0A927Z2U0-F1
#
_entry.id   AF-A0A927Z2U0-F1
#
_cell.length_a   1.000
_cell.length_b   1.000
_cell.length_c   1.000
_cell.angle_alpha   90.00
_cell.angle_beta   90.00
_cell.angle_gamma   90.00
#
_symmetry.space_group_name_H-M   'P 1'
#
loop_
_entity.id
_entity.type
_entity.pdbx_description
1 polymer ?
#
loop_
_entity_poly.entity_id
_entity_poly.type
_entity_poly.pdbx_seq_one_letter_code
_entity_poly.pdbx_strand_id
1 'polypeptide(L)'
;MGLKYVVRKLYIIIGIMLLVALMMSVSVYADEVIDKSEFASEELYNALLDICDRGENGNRNGVIDKSEAEQLGKIELNFERGFKFTEDISLKGIENFPNITEFWWKFQKEDVKQIVDLERIAELEKIDVLALFHQERDDWSFLHNFDNLYFLSLEGSNVDDISFLKNNPRLDGLDLRYCTNIEDFSYIKYCDNMGSLILAETNLEDASFLYEAKFDRIWHLSLSKTPVSDVFFLPDMLDTLENIDFNDMYLEKLPDMSGAEKLSVLSLGGNFLNADEVYNLLPPLVISNPNWLNETGLNQQREGTFDNSEGTSTDNNEQPTSTEENTEENTETNTDESIENNVSTMTDGYVKVEGIFESGAYLEAVKIVGYLDYIDYEKDLYKYQIITGEENVMYYDISVYKDVMISGNVVKLKVQPKGGAKVTIALTDEEIYGHVKEVFVFRWEADGTMTLIECDYDDGVVTFQSDHFSIFSIVMTKIISDDNGNDNGSKNEEWKMANSLKKWIPLAIIVVVLFVVLVGIIVYEIIRRELYKKIEIRFKE
;
A
#
# COMPACT_ATOMS: atom_id res chain seq x y z
N MET A 1 -56.05 14.33 -54.58
CA MET A 1 -54.61 14.68 -54.58
C MET A 1 -54.14 15.37 -53.28
N GLY A 2 -54.98 16.07 -52.52
CA GLY A 2 -54.54 16.81 -51.32
C GLY A 2 -54.01 15.97 -50.15
N LEU A 3 -54.64 14.83 -49.82
CA LEU A 3 -54.27 14.03 -48.64
C LEU A 3 -52.87 13.41 -48.75
N LYS A 4 -52.49 12.88 -49.93
CA LYS A 4 -51.14 12.33 -50.16
C LYS A 4 -50.04 13.39 -50.05
N TYR A 5 -50.33 14.63 -50.44
CA TYR A 5 -49.38 15.74 -50.35
C TYR A 5 -49.18 16.20 -48.90
N VAL A 6 -50.27 16.30 -48.12
CA VAL A 6 -50.23 16.65 -46.70
C VAL A 6 -49.49 15.59 -45.89
N VAL A 7 -49.79 14.31 -46.13
CA VAL A 7 -49.12 13.19 -45.45
C VAL A 7 -47.62 13.17 -45.74
N ARG A 8 -47.20 13.42 -47.00
CA ARG A 8 -45.78 13.46 -47.37
C ARG A 8 -45.02 14.62 -46.71
N LYS A 9 -45.64 15.80 -46.57
CA LYS A 9 -45.05 16.92 -45.82
C LYS A 9 -44.95 16.63 -44.33
N LEU A 10 -45.97 15.98 -43.75
CA LEU A 10 -45.97 15.61 -42.33
C LEU A 10 -44.83 14.62 -42.01
N TYR A 11 -44.59 13.63 -42.88
CA TYR A 11 -43.46 12.71 -42.72
C TYR A 11 -42.10 13.41 -42.82
N ILE A 12 -41.94 14.40 -43.70
CA ILE A 12 -40.69 15.18 -43.81
C ILE A 12 -40.46 16.00 -42.54
N ILE A 13 -41.51 16.64 -42.00
CA ILE A 13 -41.42 17.44 -40.78
C ILE A 13 -41.08 16.55 -39.56
N ILE A 14 -41.75 15.41 -39.42
CA ILE A 14 -41.47 14.45 -38.34
C ILE A 14 -40.06 13.88 -38.48
N GLY A 15 -39.61 13.57 -39.70
CA GLY A 15 -38.25 13.10 -39.95
C GLY A 15 -37.19 14.14 -39.57
N ILE A 16 -37.42 15.42 -39.91
CA ILE A 16 -36.54 16.52 -39.49
C ILE A 16 -36.56 16.70 -37.97
N MET A 17 -37.73 16.65 -37.33
CA MET A 17 -37.84 16.75 -35.87
C MET A 17 -37.13 15.61 -35.15
N LEU A 18 -37.23 14.37 -35.66
CA LEU A 18 -36.52 13.22 -35.11
C LEU A 18 -35.01 13.34 -35.33
N LEU A 19 -34.56 13.81 -36.49
CA LEU A 19 -33.14 14.03 -36.76
C LEU A 19 -32.56 15.13 -35.87
N VAL A 20 -33.30 16.22 -35.67
CA VAL A 20 -32.95 17.31 -34.76
C VAL A 20 -32.94 16.82 -33.31
N ALA A 21 -33.93 16.02 -32.88
CA ALA A 21 -33.92 15.41 -31.55
C ALA A 21 -32.76 14.43 -31.36
N LEU A 22 -32.39 13.66 -32.39
CA LEU A 22 -31.23 12.77 -32.38
C LEU A 22 -29.93 13.58 -32.29
N MET A 23 -29.78 14.64 -33.09
CA MET A 23 -28.63 15.53 -33.08
C MET A 23 -28.52 16.29 -31.75
N MET A 24 -29.64 16.75 -31.18
CA MET A 24 -29.71 17.35 -29.85
C MET A 24 -29.35 16.33 -28.77
N SER A 25 -29.79 15.06 -28.89
CA SER A 25 -29.39 14.03 -27.94
C SER A 25 -27.89 13.71 -28.04
N VAL A 26 -27.31 13.64 -29.23
CA VAL A 26 -25.87 13.40 -29.42
C VAL A 26 -25.03 14.59 -28.95
N SER A 27 -25.48 15.83 -29.15
CA SER A 27 -24.80 17.03 -28.64
C SER A 27 -24.94 17.24 -27.13
N VAL A 28 -25.89 16.55 -26.48
CA VAL A 28 -26.10 16.58 -25.02
C VAL A 28 -25.23 15.53 -24.31
N TYR A 29 -24.55 14.64 -25.03
CA TYR A 29 -23.67 13.60 -24.47
C TYR A 29 -22.18 13.78 -24.81
N ALA A 30 -21.77 14.91 -25.42
CA ALA A 30 -20.35 15.24 -25.48
C ALA A 30 -20.04 16.03 -24.21
N ASP A 31 -19.48 15.36 -23.20
CA ASP A 31 -18.97 16.06 -22.03
C ASP A 31 -17.94 17.11 -22.46
N GLU A 32 -17.95 18.24 -21.75
CA GLU A 32 -17.01 19.32 -22.00
C GLU A 32 -15.60 18.84 -21.65
N VAL A 33 -14.71 18.79 -22.65
CA VAL A 33 -13.31 18.40 -22.45
C VAL A 33 -12.55 19.57 -21.84
N ILE A 34 -11.83 19.33 -20.76
CA ILE A 34 -10.96 20.31 -20.12
C ILE A 34 -9.71 20.52 -21.00
N ASP A 35 -9.40 21.77 -21.32
CA ASP A 35 -8.28 22.07 -22.20
C ASP A 35 -6.95 21.83 -21.47
N LYS A 36 -6.07 21.01 -22.06
CA LYS A 36 -4.73 20.75 -21.52
C LYS A 36 -3.91 22.02 -21.24
N SER A 37 -4.19 23.13 -21.94
CA SER A 37 -3.53 24.43 -21.71
C SER A 37 -3.93 25.13 -20.41
N GLU A 38 -4.97 24.65 -19.72
CA GLU A 38 -5.33 25.13 -18.39
C GLU A 38 -4.31 24.69 -17.33
N PHE A 39 -3.59 23.60 -17.58
CA PHE A 39 -2.59 23.02 -16.70
C PHE A 39 -1.21 23.67 -16.86
N ALA A 40 -0.44 23.75 -15.78
CA ALA A 40 0.92 24.30 -15.82
C ALA A 40 1.90 23.44 -16.63
N SER A 41 1.78 22.12 -16.56
CA SER A 41 2.66 21.19 -17.27
C SER A 41 1.89 20.04 -17.90
N GLU A 42 2.50 19.48 -18.95
CA GLU A 42 2.00 18.26 -19.57
C GLU A 42 2.13 17.06 -18.64
N GLU A 43 3.12 17.03 -17.76
CA GLU A 43 3.28 15.93 -16.79
C GLU A 43 2.14 15.94 -15.76
N LEU A 44 1.72 17.10 -15.26
CA LEU A 44 0.57 17.19 -14.35
C LEU A 44 -0.70 16.72 -15.06
N TYR A 45 -0.97 17.25 -16.26
CA TYR A 45 -2.14 16.86 -17.04
C TYR A 45 -2.17 15.35 -17.28
N ASN A 46 -1.05 14.76 -17.73
CA ASN A 46 -0.99 13.33 -18.02
C ASN A 46 -1.15 12.48 -16.76
N ALA A 47 -0.64 12.92 -15.62
CA ALA A 47 -0.83 12.22 -14.34
C ALA A 47 -2.31 12.25 -13.90
N LEU A 48 -2.96 13.41 -13.99
CA LEU A 48 -4.39 13.55 -13.67
C LEU A 48 -5.28 12.79 -14.67
N LEU A 49 -4.92 12.76 -15.95
CA LEU A 49 -5.58 11.95 -16.96
C LEU A 49 -5.49 10.46 -16.63
N ASP A 50 -4.31 9.95 -16.29
CA ASP A 50 -4.13 8.54 -15.89
C ASP A 50 -4.98 8.19 -14.66
N ILE A 51 -5.07 9.11 -13.68
CA ILE A 51 -5.95 8.94 -12.52
C ILE A 51 -7.42 8.88 -12.94
N CYS A 52 -7.88 9.79 -13.80
CA CYS A 52 -9.26 9.81 -14.29
C CYS A 52 -9.59 8.52 -15.08
N ASP A 53 -8.73 8.12 -16.01
CA ASP A 53 -8.92 6.98 -16.90
C ASP A 53 -8.86 5.61 -16.19
N ARG A 54 -8.13 5.53 -15.07
CA ARG A 54 -8.06 4.32 -14.23
C ARG A 54 -9.14 4.26 -13.17
N GLY A 55 -9.81 5.39 -12.88
CA GLY A 55 -10.91 5.45 -11.93
C GLY A 55 -12.10 4.58 -12.33
N GLU A 56 -13.00 4.32 -11.38
CA GLU A 56 -14.18 3.47 -11.58
C GLU A 56 -15.08 3.97 -12.74
N ASN A 57 -15.03 5.28 -13.02
CA ASN A 57 -15.80 5.94 -14.08
C ASN A 57 -14.94 6.37 -15.28
N GLY A 58 -13.67 5.99 -15.33
CA GLY A 58 -12.74 6.38 -16.39
C GLY A 58 -13.14 5.80 -17.75
N ASN A 59 -13.19 6.66 -18.77
CA ASN A 59 -13.67 6.26 -20.10
C ASN A 59 -12.53 5.85 -21.06
N ARG A 60 -11.26 6.11 -20.71
CA ARG A 60 -10.05 5.79 -21.49
C ARG A 60 -10.05 6.44 -22.89
N ASN A 61 -10.63 7.63 -23.00
CA ASN A 61 -10.70 8.38 -24.25
C ASN A 61 -9.41 9.21 -24.52
N GLY A 62 -8.52 9.31 -23.53
CA GLY A 62 -7.24 10.03 -23.61
C GLY A 62 -7.36 11.55 -23.42
N VAL A 63 -8.48 12.03 -22.89
CA VAL A 63 -8.70 13.42 -22.47
C VAL A 63 -9.44 13.46 -21.14
N ILE A 64 -9.38 14.59 -20.43
CA ILE A 64 -10.10 14.75 -19.17
C ILE A 64 -11.43 15.44 -19.46
N ASP A 65 -12.52 14.73 -19.23
CA ASP A 65 -13.87 15.26 -19.39
C ASP A 65 -14.31 15.92 -18.07
N LYS A 66 -15.12 16.98 -18.14
CA LYS A 66 -15.62 17.67 -16.94
C LYS A 66 -16.35 16.75 -15.97
N SER A 67 -17.12 15.78 -16.49
CA SER A 67 -17.78 14.78 -15.66
C SER A 67 -16.77 13.88 -14.93
N GLU A 68 -15.63 13.55 -15.52
CA GLU A 68 -14.58 12.76 -14.84
C GLU A 68 -13.96 13.57 -13.72
N ALA A 69 -13.63 14.84 -13.99
CA ALA A 69 -13.05 15.75 -13.00
C ALA A 69 -14.03 16.04 -11.82
N GLU A 70 -15.33 16.17 -12.11
CA GLU A 70 -16.36 16.34 -11.08
C GLU A 70 -16.62 15.06 -10.27
N GLN A 71 -16.39 13.87 -10.82
CA GLN A 71 -16.59 12.61 -10.09
C GLN A 71 -15.38 12.19 -9.27
N LEU A 72 -14.20 12.72 -9.58
CA LEU A 72 -12.97 12.38 -8.88
C LEU A 72 -13.01 12.95 -7.46
N GLY A 73 -12.95 12.06 -6.46
CA GLY A 73 -12.84 12.42 -5.05
C GLY A 73 -11.41 12.33 -4.50
N LYS A 74 -10.52 11.63 -5.19
CA LYS A 74 -9.16 11.35 -4.72
C LYS A 74 -8.13 11.56 -5.83
N ILE A 75 -7.13 12.39 -5.55
CA ILE A 75 -5.89 12.45 -6.33
C ILE A 75 -4.80 11.79 -5.50
N GLU A 76 -4.18 10.75 -6.07
CA GLU A 76 -3.03 10.09 -5.46
C GLU A 76 -1.89 10.00 -6.47
N LEU A 77 -0.91 10.89 -6.28
CA LEU A 77 0.32 11.01 -7.03
C LEU A 77 1.43 10.38 -6.19
N ASN A 78 1.89 9.21 -6.60
CA ASN A 78 2.95 8.49 -5.90
C ASN A 78 3.85 7.71 -6.86
N PHE A 79 5.07 7.39 -6.39
CA PHE A 79 6.06 6.65 -7.17
C PHE A 79 5.61 5.22 -7.51
N GLU A 80 4.86 4.57 -6.60
CA GLU A 80 4.36 3.19 -6.77
C GLU A 80 3.41 3.05 -7.97
N ARG A 81 2.67 4.11 -8.31
CA ARG A 81 1.82 4.20 -9.50
C ARG A 81 2.61 4.51 -10.78
N GLY A 82 3.92 4.69 -10.67
CA GLY A 82 4.82 4.98 -11.79
C GLY A 82 4.83 6.44 -12.22
N PHE A 83 4.23 7.35 -11.44
CA PHE A 83 4.32 8.77 -11.72
C PHE A 83 5.74 9.25 -11.47
N LYS A 84 6.27 10.08 -12.39
CA LYS A 84 7.59 10.71 -12.29
C LYS A 84 7.51 12.10 -12.88
N PHE A 85 8.02 13.07 -12.15
CA PHE A 85 8.10 14.46 -12.59
C PHE A 85 9.55 14.82 -12.88
N THR A 86 9.80 15.49 -14.01
CA THR A 86 11.18 15.82 -14.41
C THR A 86 11.67 17.11 -13.77
N GLU A 87 10.76 17.97 -13.33
CA GLU A 87 10.99 19.26 -12.70
C GLU A 87 9.96 19.53 -11.59
N ASP A 88 10.23 20.57 -10.79
CA ASP A 88 9.28 21.08 -9.80
C ASP A 88 7.95 21.43 -10.46
N ILE A 89 6.85 21.05 -9.83
CA ILE A 89 5.52 21.13 -10.43
C ILE A 89 4.73 22.32 -9.90
N SER A 90 4.01 22.99 -10.78
CA SER A 90 2.88 23.84 -10.39
C SER A 90 1.60 23.04 -10.49
N LEU A 91 0.72 23.16 -9.49
CA LEU A 91 -0.61 22.55 -9.45
C LEU A 91 -1.67 23.35 -10.22
N LYS A 92 -1.30 24.37 -11.00
CA LYS A 92 -2.27 25.08 -11.83
C LYS A 92 -3.05 24.10 -12.72
N GLY A 93 -4.37 24.26 -12.74
CA GLY A 93 -5.32 23.36 -13.39
C GLY A 93 -5.99 22.39 -12.41
N ILE A 94 -5.50 22.27 -11.18
CA ILE A 94 -6.12 21.44 -10.13
C ILE A 94 -7.50 21.97 -9.71
N GLU A 95 -7.76 23.26 -9.90
CA GLU A 95 -9.06 23.89 -9.66
C GLU A 95 -10.20 23.31 -10.52
N ASN A 96 -9.85 22.58 -11.59
CA ASN A 96 -10.81 21.85 -12.42
C ASN A 96 -11.38 20.59 -11.75
N PHE A 97 -10.91 20.21 -10.56
CA PHE A 97 -11.36 19.05 -9.80
C PHE A 97 -12.07 19.47 -8.51
N PRO A 98 -13.34 19.93 -8.59
CA PRO A 98 -14.02 20.63 -7.50
C PRO A 98 -14.49 19.73 -6.34
N ASN A 99 -14.42 18.40 -6.50
CA ASN A 99 -14.95 17.43 -5.56
C ASN A 99 -13.86 16.60 -4.87
N ILE A 100 -12.60 17.01 -4.98
CA ILE A 100 -11.48 16.35 -4.30
C ILE A 100 -11.62 16.50 -2.79
N THR A 101 -11.68 15.35 -2.12
CA THR A 101 -11.66 15.21 -0.67
C THR A 101 -10.32 14.67 -0.18
N GLU A 102 -9.58 13.98 -1.04
CA GLU A 102 -8.28 13.42 -0.72
C GLU A 102 -7.20 13.83 -1.72
N PHE A 103 -6.13 14.45 -1.24
CA PHE A 103 -4.96 14.79 -2.03
C PHE A 103 -3.71 14.16 -1.43
N TRP A 104 -3.05 13.29 -2.20
CA TRP A 104 -1.85 12.58 -1.78
C TRP A 104 -0.70 12.85 -2.76
N TRP A 105 0.38 13.43 -2.25
CA TRP A 105 1.67 13.58 -2.90
C TRP A 105 2.70 12.74 -2.12
N LYS A 106 2.90 11.49 -2.54
CA LYS A 106 3.76 10.50 -1.87
C LYS A 106 4.93 10.09 -2.76
N PHE A 107 5.95 10.93 -2.80
CA PHE A 107 7.22 10.61 -3.46
C PHE A 107 8.30 10.38 -2.41
N GLN A 108 9.37 9.66 -2.74
CA GLN A 108 10.51 9.41 -1.84
C GLN A 108 11.56 10.52 -1.97
N LYS A 109 12.23 10.88 -0.87
CA LYS A 109 13.12 12.05 -0.76
C LYS A 109 14.08 12.25 -1.95
N GLU A 110 14.70 11.20 -2.47
CA GLU A 110 15.72 11.28 -3.52
C GLU A 110 15.15 11.67 -4.90
N ASP A 111 13.85 11.44 -5.11
CA ASP A 111 13.16 11.64 -6.40
C ASP A 111 12.05 12.71 -6.33
N VAL A 112 11.85 13.39 -5.17
CA VAL A 112 10.74 14.35 -5.00
C VAL A 112 11.01 15.66 -5.74
N LYS A 113 10.04 16.03 -6.57
CA LYS A 113 9.90 17.38 -7.11
C LYS A 113 9.05 18.23 -6.17
N GLN A 114 9.40 19.50 -6.06
CA GLN A 114 8.70 20.42 -5.17
C GLN A 114 7.41 20.90 -5.83
N ILE A 115 6.36 21.07 -5.04
CA ILE A 115 5.17 21.79 -5.48
C ILE A 115 5.41 23.28 -5.25
N VAL A 116 5.56 24.03 -6.35
CA VAL A 116 5.97 25.44 -6.27
C VAL A 116 4.86 26.36 -5.76
N ASP A 117 3.59 25.94 -5.85
CA ASP A 117 2.39 26.72 -5.51
C ASP A 117 1.37 25.92 -4.68
N LEU A 118 1.84 25.34 -3.56
CA LEU A 118 1.00 24.57 -2.61
C LEU A 118 -0.26 25.31 -2.15
N GLU A 119 -0.23 26.64 -2.12
CA GLU A 119 -1.41 27.45 -1.79
C GLU A 119 -2.61 27.20 -2.70
N ARG A 120 -2.42 26.65 -3.92
CA ARG A 120 -3.52 26.22 -4.79
C ARG A 120 -4.33 25.07 -4.22
N ILE A 121 -3.76 24.26 -3.34
CA ILE A 121 -4.50 23.20 -2.65
C ILE A 121 -5.61 23.83 -1.79
N ALA A 122 -5.42 25.06 -1.29
CA ALA A 122 -6.46 25.77 -0.54
C ALA A 122 -7.69 26.14 -1.40
N GLU A 123 -7.60 26.07 -2.73
CA GLU A 123 -8.74 26.22 -3.63
C GLU A 123 -9.65 24.97 -3.64
N LEU A 124 -9.15 23.83 -3.14
CA LEU A 124 -9.91 22.61 -2.97
C LEU A 124 -10.70 22.65 -1.65
N GLU A 125 -11.89 23.24 -1.69
CA GLU A 125 -12.72 23.54 -0.50
C GLU A 125 -13.18 22.32 0.31
N LYS A 126 -13.01 21.10 -0.21
CA LYS A 126 -13.56 19.85 0.36
C LYS A 126 -12.49 18.89 0.90
N ILE A 127 -11.24 19.35 1.02
CA ILE A 127 -10.15 18.50 1.50
C ILE A 127 -10.41 18.04 2.93
N ASP A 128 -10.50 16.73 3.08
CA ASP A 128 -10.66 15.99 4.33
C ASP A 128 -9.36 15.23 4.66
N VAL A 129 -8.60 14.84 3.64
CA VAL A 129 -7.31 14.13 3.72
C VAL A 129 -6.27 14.85 2.89
N LEU A 130 -5.16 15.22 3.53
CA LEU A 130 -4.02 15.84 2.86
C LEU A 130 -2.72 15.14 3.24
N ALA A 131 -1.96 14.70 2.23
CA ALA A 131 -0.63 14.14 2.41
C ALA A 131 0.34 14.80 1.43
N LEU A 132 1.37 15.46 1.98
CA LEU A 132 2.37 16.22 1.24
C LEU A 132 3.76 15.80 1.72
N PHE A 133 4.38 14.83 1.04
CA PHE A 133 5.65 14.25 1.50
C PHE A 133 6.83 15.02 0.92
N HIS A 134 7.87 15.18 1.72
CA HIS A 134 9.18 15.76 1.36
C HIS A 134 9.10 17.11 0.63
N GLN A 135 8.26 18.02 1.13
CA GLN A 135 8.20 19.40 0.62
C GLN A 135 9.14 20.32 1.40
N GLU A 136 9.95 21.09 0.68
CA GLU A 136 10.90 22.07 1.21
C GLU A 136 10.27 23.47 1.21
N ARG A 137 9.32 23.71 2.12
CA ARG A 137 8.58 24.98 2.25
C ARG A 137 8.68 25.50 3.67
N ASP A 138 8.79 26.82 3.82
CA ASP A 138 8.85 27.49 5.12
C ASP A 138 7.48 28.01 5.60
N ASP A 139 6.47 28.02 4.72
CA ASP A 139 5.14 28.56 5.03
C ASP A 139 4.03 27.55 4.75
N TRP A 140 3.47 27.03 5.85
CA TRP A 140 2.36 26.07 5.90
C TRP A 140 1.03 26.72 6.29
N SER A 141 0.95 28.05 6.33
CA SER A 141 -0.22 28.77 6.83
C SER A 141 -1.51 28.42 6.08
N PHE A 142 -1.45 28.09 4.78
CA PHE A 142 -2.62 27.73 3.97
C PHE A 142 -3.45 26.57 4.56
N LEU A 143 -2.87 25.72 5.42
CA LEU A 143 -3.56 24.64 6.12
C LEU A 143 -4.69 25.13 7.05
N HIS A 144 -4.68 26.41 7.43
CA HIS A 144 -5.77 27.02 8.20
C HIS A 144 -7.10 27.07 7.45
N ASN A 145 -7.12 26.78 6.14
CA ASN A 145 -8.34 26.82 5.31
C ASN A 145 -9.13 25.50 5.36
N PHE A 146 -8.57 24.41 5.89
CA PHE A 146 -9.20 23.09 5.86
C PHE A 146 -9.90 22.76 7.18
N ASP A 147 -11.09 23.34 7.37
CA ASP A 147 -11.90 23.18 8.60
C ASP A 147 -12.36 21.73 8.85
N ASN A 148 -12.43 20.90 7.80
CA ASN A 148 -12.88 19.49 7.88
C ASN A 148 -11.74 18.47 7.86
N LEU A 149 -10.48 18.93 7.81
CA LEU A 149 -9.32 18.06 7.73
C LEU A 149 -9.32 17.06 8.90
N TYR A 150 -9.39 15.77 8.59
CA TYR A 150 -9.32 14.69 9.58
C TYR A 150 -8.01 13.90 9.48
N PHE A 151 -7.31 13.96 8.35
CA PHE A 151 -5.98 13.36 8.21
C PHE A 151 -5.01 14.35 7.56
N LEU A 152 -3.86 14.55 8.21
CA LEU A 152 -2.73 15.31 7.69
C LEU A 152 -1.44 14.51 7.80
N SER A 153 -0.72 14.37 6.69
CA SER A 153 0.67 13.91 6.70
C SER A 153 1.57 14.91 5.99
N LEU A 154 2.63 15.34 6.68
CA LEU A 154 3.69 16.18 6.14
C LEU A 154 5.04 15.44 6.15
N GLU A 155 5.02 14.11 6.10
CA GLU A 155 6.20 13.24 6.25
C GLU A 155 7.42 13.78 5.49
N GLY A 156 8.51 13.99 6.23
CA GLY A 156 9.81 14.43 5.75
C GLY A 156 9.82 15.79 5.06
N SER A 157 8.78 16.59 5.24
CA SER A 157 8.75 17.98 4.82
C SER A 157 9.48 18.89 5.81
N ASN A 158 9.96 20.03 5.32
CA ASN A 158 10.49 21.08 6.17
C ASN A 158 9.32 21.77 6.88
N VAL A 159 9.15 21.55 8.18
CA VAL A 159 8.11 22.18 9.00
C VAL A 159 8.78 22.68 10.27
N ASP A 160 8.68 23.97 10.55
CA ASP A 160 9.21 24.62 11.76
C ASP A 160 8.08 25.12 12.67
N ASP A 161 7.03 25.70 12.09
CA ASP A 161 5.82 26.17 12.77
C ASP A 161 4.59 25.31 12.45
N ILE A 162 4.10 24.59 13.46
CA ILE A 162 2.85 23.82 13.41
C ILE A 162 1.65 24.55 14.04
N SER A 163 1.74 25.88 14.21
CA SER A 163 0.70 26.67 14.86
C SER A 163 -0.66 26.64 14.16
N PHE A 164 -0.67 26.30 12.87
CA PHE A 164 -1.88 26.11 12.07
C PHE A 164 -2.81 25.04 12.65
N LEU A 165 -2.30 24.05 13.40
CA LEU A 165 -3.08 22.96 14.01
C LEU A 165 -4.18 23.46 14.97
N LYS A 166 -4.08 24.70 15.48
CA LYS A 166 -5.16 25.37 16.23
C LYS A 166 -6.49 25.44 15.46
N ASN A 167 -6.43 25.37 14.13
CA ASN A 167 -7.60 25.48 13.26
C ASN A 167 -8.12 24.11 12.79
N ASN A 168 -7.47 23.00 13.14
CA ASN A 168 -7.85 21.66 12.69
C ASN A 168 -8.26 20.74 13.87
N PRO A 169 -9.24 21.11 14.72
CA PRO A 169 -9.62 20.32 15.89
C PRO A 169 -10.25 18.96 15.55
N ARG A 170 -10.54 18.72 14.25
CA ARG A 170 -11.11 17.47 13.73
C ARG A 170 -10.07 16.44 13.31
N LEU A 171 -8.78 16.77 13.36
CA LEU A 171 -7.72 15.82 13.05
C LEU A 171 -7.83 14.57 13.93
N ASP A 172 -7.97 13.45 13.24
CA ASP A 172 -7.95 12.09 13.77
C ASP A 172 -6.59 11.44 13.47
N GLY A 173 -5.97 11.76 12.34
CA GLY A 173 -4.63 11.31 11.99
C GLY A 173 -3.66 12.47 11.74
N LEU A 174 -2.50 12.44 12.40
CA LEU A 174 -1.39 13.35 12.15
C LEU A 174 -0.08 12.58 12.03
N ASP A 175 0.60 12.76 10.90
CA ASP A 175 1.91 12.17 10.62
C ASP A 175 2.92 13.26 10.24
N LEU A 176 3.89 13.46 11.13
CA LEU A 176 4.99 14.42 11.00
C LEU A 176 6.34 13.71 11.02
N ARG A 177 6.39 12.43 10.64
CA ARG A 177 7.65 11.68 10.62
C ARG A 177 8.71 12.41 9.82
N TYR A 178 9.96 12.35 10.26
CA TYR A 178 11.10 13.01 9.60
C TYR A 178 11.02 14.54 9.50
N CYS A 179 10.05 15.21 10.14
CA CYS A 179 10.02 16.66 10.26
C CYS A 179 10.95 17.10 11.40
N THR A 180 12.22 17.35 11.09
CA THR A 180 13.28 17.55 12.10
C THR A 180 13.43 18.99 12.61
N ASN A 181 12.67 19.94 12.08
CA ASN A 181 12.85 21.38 12.35
C ASN A 181 11.73 21.97 13.22
N ILE A 182 10.80 21.17 13.72
CA ILE A 182 9.65 21.64 14.52
C ILE A 182 10.15 22.11 15.89
N GLU A 183 9.91 23.37 16.24
CA GLU A 183 10.38 23.90 17.53
C GLU A 183 9.38 23.69 18.69
N ASP A 184 8.07 23.69 18.41
CA ASP A 184 7.03 23.64 19.42
C ASP A 184 5.90 22.65 19.06
N PHE A 185 5.98 21.44 19.63
CA PHE A 185 4.96 20.40 19.46
C PHE A 185 3.68 20.64 20.27
N SER A 186 3.65 21.65 21.15
CA SER A 186 2.52 21.86 22.07
C SER A 186 1.21 22.23 21.37
N TYR A 187 1.26 22.63 20.10
CA TYR A 187 0.09 22.91 19.28
C TYR A 187 -0.72 21.66 18.91
N ILE A 188 -0.15 20.47 19.02
CA ILE A 188 -0.87 19.21 18.77
C ILE A 188 -2.03 19.03 19.77
N LYS A 189 -1.95 19.64 20.96
CA LYS A 189 -3.02 19.56 21.98
C LYS A 189 -4.36 20.16 21.58
N TYR A 190 -4.44 20.90 20.47
CA TYR A 190 -5.69 21.44 19.95
C TYR A 190 -6.44 20.44 19.05
N CYS A 191 -5.85 19.29 18.73
CA CYS A 191 -6.44 18.24 17.90
C CYS A 191 -7.27 17.26 18.75
N ASP A 192 -8.41 17.73 19.28
CA ASP A 192 -9.24 17.00 20.26
C ASP A 192 -9.73 15.61 19.80
N ASN A 193 -9.75 15.34 18.50
CA ASN A 193 -10.22 14.07 17.92
C ASN A 193 -9.10 13.07 17.59
N MET A 194 -7.86 13.32 18.03
CA MET A 194 -6.70 12.51 17.68
C MET A 194 -6.90 11.02 17.98
N GLY A 195 -6.82 10.19 16.95
CA GLY A 195 -6.77 8.73 17.02
C GLY A 195 -5.39 8.16 16.68
N SER A 196 -4.67 8.76 15.73
CA SER A 196 -3.36 8.31 15.27
C SER A 196 -2.36 9.46 15.22
N LEU A 197 -1.30 9.37 16.02
CA LEU A 197 -0.23 10.36 16.09
C LEU A 197 1.13 9.72 15.82
N ILE A 198 1.80 10.17 14.77
CA ILE A 198 3.08 9.62 14.31
C ILE A 198 4.10 10.76 14.24
N LEU A 199 5.06 10.76 15.16
CA LEU A 199 6.11 11.76 15.30
C LEU A 199 7.52 11.14 15.24
N ALA A 200 7.64 9.95 14.63
CA ALA A 200 8.92 9.24 14.59
C ALA A 200 10.00 10.01 13.81
N GLU A 201 11.26 9.90 14.25
CA GLU A 201 12.40 10.60 13.64
C GLU A 201 12.22 12.12 13.56
N THR A 202 11.52 12.71 14.54
CA THR A 202 11.47 14.16 14.76
C THR A 202 12.44 14.57 15.87
N ASN A 203 12.61 15.88 16.04
CA ASN A 203 13.39 16.48 17.14
C ASN A 203 12.58 16.64 18.45
N LEU A 204 11.51 15.87 18.65
CA LEU A 204 10.68 15.96 19.85
C LEU A 204 11.45 15.54 21.11
N GLU A 205 11.63 16.44 22.06
CA GLU A 205 12.25 16.13 23.37
C GLU A 205 11.25 16.18 24.53
N ASP A 206 10.27 17.10 24.48
CA ASP A 206 9.25 17.30 25.52
C ASP A 206 7.85 16.88 25.03
N ALA A 207 7.42 15.70 25.49
CA ALA A 207 6.11 15.14 25.17
C ALA A 207 4.99 15.55 26.16
N SER A 208 5.19 16.59 26.99
CA SER A 208 4.21 17.00 28.01
C SER A 208 2.84 17.39 27.44
N PHE A 209 2.78 17.81 26.17
CA PHE A 209 1.53 18.12 25.50
C PHE A 209 0.58 16.91 25.42
N LEU A 210 1.10 15.67 25.40
CA LEU A 210 0.28 14.45 25.38
C LEU A 210 -0.54 14.30 26.67
N TYR A 211 0.06 14.63 27.81
CA TYR A 211 -0.61 14.65 29.10
C TYR A 211 -1.62 15.81 29.21
N GLU A 212 -1.30 16.99 28.65
CA GLU A 212 -2.22 18.13 28.63
C GLU A 212 -3.45 17.89 27.74
N ALA A 213 -3.26 17.25 26.59
CA ALA A 213 -4.27 17.11 25.55
C ALA A 213 -5.39 16.12 25.92
N LYS A 214 -5.07 15.09 26.72
CA LYS A 214 -6.01 14.02 27.12
C LYS A 214 -6.72 13.40 25.91
N PHE A 215 -5.94 12.82 25.01
CA PHE A 215 -6.47 12.17 23.82
C PHE A 215 -7.24 10.89 24.17
N ASP A 216 -8.52 11.03 24.53
CA ASP A 216 -9.42 9.94 24.93
C ASP A 216 -9.79 8.96 23.78
N ARG A 217 -9.16 9.09 22.61
CA ARG A 217 -9.42 8.30 21.39
C ARG A 217 -8.15 7.77 20.73
N ILE A 218 -6.97 8.06 21.26
CA ILE A 218 -5.72 7.67 20.63
C ILE A 218 -5.57 6.15 20.66
N TRP A 219 -5.51 5.54 19.47
CA TRP A 219 -5.33 4.11 19.27
C TRP A 219 -3.94 3.81 18.68
N HIS A 220 -3.29 4.77 18.01
CA HIS A 220 -1.94 4.63 17.48
C HIS A 220 -1.04 5.79 17.90
N LEU A 221 0.10 5.46 18.52
CA LEU A 221 1.10 6.43 18.94
C LEU A 221 2.50 5.94 18.57
N SER A 222 3.19 6.68 17.71
CA SER A 222 4.59 6.43 17.37
C SER A 222 5.44 7.66 17.70
N LEU A 223 6.41 7.46 18.59
CA LEU A 223 7.44 8.45 18.97
C LEU A 223 8.85 7.88 18.72
N SER A 224 8.94 6.84 17.88
CA SER A 224 10.17 6.11 17.60
C SER A 224 11.30 7.04 17.15
N LYS A 225 12.53 6.79 17.64
CA LYS A 225 13.73 7.58 17.33
C LYS A 225 13.58 9.09 17.61
N THR A 226 12.82 9.45 18.63
CA THR A 226 12.81 10.80 19.20
C THR A 226 13.66 10.84 20.49
N PRO A 227 14.21 11.99 20.89
CA PRO A 227 14.89 12.13 22.17
C PRO A 227 14.01 11.98 23.44
N VAL A 228 12.71 11.73 23.31
CA VAL A 228 11.81 11.52 24.46
C VAL A 228 12.18 10.26 25.22
N SER A 229 12.64 10.40 26.46
CA SER A 229 13.08 9.28 27.31
C SER A 229 12.20 9.01 28.54
N ASP A 230 11.21 9.87 28.82
CA ASP A 230 10.20 9.64 29.86
C ASP A 230 8.79 9.65 29.25
N VAL A 231 8.07 8.56 29.46
CA VAL A 231 6.73 8.32 28.93
C VAL A 231 5.65 8.43 30.00
N PHE A 232 5.79 9.41 30.90
CA PHE A 232 4.87 9.64 32.03
C PHE A 232 3.39 9.84 31.65
N PHE A 233 3.10 10.19 30.39
CA PHE A 233 1.76 10.39 29.85
C PHE A 233 1.01 9.08 29.53
N LEU A 234 1.73 7.95 29.38
CA LEU A 234 1.15 6.66 28.97
C LEU A 234 -0.01 6.16 29.85
N PRO A 235 0.06 6.23 31.20
CA PRO A 235 -0.99 5.69 32.05
C PRO A 235 -2.39 6.25 31.78
N ASP A 236 -2.50 7.49 31.29
CA ASP A 236 -3.77 8.15 31.03
C ASP A 236 -4.41 7.77 29.68
N MET A 237 -3.72 6.96 28.86
CA MET A 237 -4.16 6.56 27.51
C MET A 237 -4.18 5.04 27.28
N LEU A 238 -3.92 4.23 28.32
CA LEU A 238 -3.87 2.77 28.20
C LEU A 238 -5.22 2.13 27.77
N ASP A 239 -6.34 2.77 28.07
CA ASP A 239 -7.69 2.25 27.77
C ASP A 239 -8.05 2.31 26.26
N THR A 240 -7.27 3.06 25.46
CA THR A 240 -7.55 3.32 24.04
C THR A 240 -6.46 2.83 23.11
N LEU A 241 -5.20 2.79 23.55
CA LEU A 241 -4.06 2.40 22.73
C LEU A 241 -4.17 0.96 22.23
N GLU A 242 -4.03 0.80 20.91
CA GLU A 242 -3.97 -0.48 20.21
C GLU A 242 -2.56 -0.76 19.68
N ASN A 243 -1.84 0.30 19.29
CA ASN A 243 -0.53 0.26 18.66
C ASN A 243 0.41 1.34 19.23
N ILE A 244 1.58 0.92 19.72
CA ILE A 244 2.64 1.79 20.22
C ILE A 244 3.95 1.48 19.48
N ASP A 245 4.63 2.51 19.00
CA ASP A 245 6.00 2.41 18.49
C ASP A 245 6.93 3.39 19.20
N PHE A 246 7.71 2.86 20.12
CA PHE A 246 8.70 3.56 20.94
C PHE A 246 10.11 3.01 20.75
N ASN A 247 10.43 2.52 19.54
CA ASN A 247 11.79 2.10 19.24
C ASN A 247 12.78 3.26 19.40
N ASP A 248 14.00 3.01 19.86
CA ASP A 248 15.11 3.96 19.88
C ASP A 248 14.82 5.31 20.58
N MET A 249 14.05 5.27 21.67
CA MET A 249 13.71 6.43 22.50
C MET A 249 14.59 6.56 23.75
N TYR A 250 15.61 5.72 23.88
CA TYR A 250 16.51 5.69 25.04
C TYR A 250 15.76 5.46 26.37
N LEU A 251 14.63 4.73 26.35
CA LEU A 251 13.84 4.43 27.53
C LEU A 251 14.61 3.54 28.50
N GLU A 252 14.69 3.94 29.77
CA GLU A 252 15.29 3.14 30.85
C GLU A 252 14.23 2.47 31.74
N LYS A 253 12.98 2.93 31.69
CA LYS A 253 11.87 2.44 32.50
C LYS A 253 10.57 2.52 31.72
N LEU A 254 9.64 1.63 32.05
CA LEU A 254 8.25 1.72 31.61
C LEU A 254 7.33 1.91 32.82
N PRO A 255 6.20 2.62 32.67
CA PRO A 255 5.12 2.55 33.64
C PRO A 255 4.48 1.15 33.65
N ASP A 256 3.61 0.88 34.63
CA ASP A 256 2.75 -0.31 34.59
C ASP A 256 1.74 -0.18 33.45
N MET A 257 1.86 -1.05 32.45
CA MET A 257 1.00 -1.12 31.25
C MET A 257 0.07 -2.34 31.29
N SER A 258 -0.01 -3.06 32.42
CA SER A 258 -0.81 -4.29 32.54
C SER A 258 -2.31 -4.06 32.29
N GLY A 259 -2.78 -2.83 32.45
CA GLY A 259 -4.15 -2.40 32.17
C GLY A 259 -4.47 -2.08 30.71
N ALA A 260 -3.50 -2.11 29.78
CA ALA A 260 -3.74 -1.78 28.38
C ALA A 260 -4.39 -2.95 27.60
N GLU A 261 -5.68 -3.19 27.84
CA GLU A 261 -6.41 -4.38 27.36
C GLU A 261 -6.51 -4.48 25.82
N LYS A 262 -6.36 -3.36 25.11
CA LYS A 262 -6.44 -3.28 23.64
C LYS A 262 -5.08 -3.29 22.94
N LEU A 263 -3.98 -3.11 23.69
CA LEU A 263 -2.65 -2.97 23.12
C LEU A 263 -2.20 -4.30 22.53
N SER A 264 -2.12 -4.35 21.20
CA SER A 264 -1.80 -5.54 20.43
C SER A 264 -0.45 -5.44 19.74
N VAL A 265 -0.02 -4.23 19.37
CA VAL A 265 1.31 -3.96 18.80
C VAL A 265 2.05 -3.01 19.72
N LEU A 266 3.23 -3.43 20.19
CA LEU A 266 4.09 -2.64 21.05
C LEU A 266 5.53 -2.84 20.57
N SER A 267 6.20 -1.77 20.14
CA SER A 267 7.60 -1.80 19.72
C SER A 267 8.47 -1.00 20.68
N LEU A 268 9.53 -1.62 21.20
CA LEU A 268 10.43 -1.12 22.24
C LEU A 268 11.92 -1.42 21.94
N GLY A 269 12.25 -1.83 20.72
CA GLY A 269 13.61 -2.11 20.29
C GLY A 269 14.54 -0.90 20.41
N GLY A 270 15.83 -1.12 20.62
CA GLY A 270 16.81 -0.03 20.68
C GLY A 270 16.70 0.87 21.91
N ASN A 271 15.99 0.45 22.97
CA ASN A 271 15.95 1.13 24.27
C ASN A 271 16.95 0.48 25.27
N PHE A 272 16.99 0.97 26.51
CA PHE A 272 17.79 0.40 27.61
C PHE A 272 16.92 -0.41 28.59
N LEU A 273 15.87 -1.07 28.09
CA LEU A 273 14.94 -1.81 28.92
C LEU A 273 15.44 -3.24 29.14
N ASN A 274 15.24 -3.77 30.35
CA ASN A 274 15.49 -5.18 30.63
C ASN A 274 14.19 -5.98 30.54
N ALA A 275 14.17 -7.01 29.68
CA ALA A 275 13.00 -7.87 29.47
C ALA A 275 12.48 -8.54 30.76
N ASP A 276 13.36 -8.98 31.66
CA ASP A 276 12.98 -9.57 32.95
C ASP A 276 12.28 -8.57 33.87
N GLU A 277 12.72 -7.32 33.84
CA GLU A 277 12.20 -6.23 34.68
C GLU A 277 10.84 -5.73 34.18
N VAL A 278 10.70 -5.59 32.85
CA VAL A 278 9.46 -5.06 32.25
C VAL A 278 8.39 -6.12 32.02
N TYR A 279 8.70 -7.42 32.04
CA TYR A 279 7.75 -8.50 31.76
C TYR A 279 6.41 -8.36 32.51
N ASN A 280 6.46 -8.04 33.81
CA ASN A 280 5.27 -7.91 34.65
C ASN A 280 4.55 -6.56 34.49
N LEU A 281 5.13 -5.62 33.75
CA LEU A 281 4.53 -4.33 33.40
C LEU A 281 3.78 -4.42 32.06
N LEU A 282 4.06 -5.42 31.23
CA LEU A 282 3.47 -5.53 29.90
C LEU A 282 2.01 -6.01 29.94
N PRO A 283 1.18 -5.63 28.95
CA PRO A 283 -0.20 -6.09 28.88
C PRO A 283 -0.29 -7.60 28.63
N PRO A 284 -1.28 -8.31 29.23
CA PRO A 284 -1.48 -9.74 29.00
C PRO A 284 -1.62 -10.12 27.53
N LEU A 285 -2.26 -9.28 26.71
CA LEU A 285 -2.45 -9.53 25.28
C LEU A 285 -1.10 -9.61 24.56
N VAL A 286 -0.17 -8.70 24.86
CA VAL A 286 1.19 -8.68 24.30
C VAL A 286 1.95 -9.94 24.70
N ILE A 287 2.05 -10.23 26.01
CA ILE A 287 2.85 -11.37 26.49
C ILE A 287 2.21 -12.74 26.21
N SER A 288 0.94 -12.78 25.81
CA SER A 288 0.28 -14.02 25.35
C SER A 288 0.75 -14.48 23.97
N ASN A 289 1.35 -13.57 23.18
CA ASN A 289 1.99 -13.93 21.92
C ASN A 289 3.29 -14.70 22.22
N PRO A 290 3.48 -15.94 21.73
CA PRO A 290 4.71 -16.70 21.97
C PRO A 290 5.99 -16.03 21.42
N ASN A 291 5.85 -15.12 20.45
CA ASN A 291 6.93 -14.34 19.84
C ASN A 291 7.06 -12.92 20.38
N TRP A 292 6.34 -12.57 21.46
CA TRP A 292 6.28 -11.21 22.01
C TRP A 292 7.65 -10.56 22.17
N LEU A 293 8.65 -11.30 22.65
CA LEU A 293 10.00 -10.77 22.90
C LEU A 293 10.69 -10.25 21.62
N ASN A 294 10.39 -10.86 20.47
CA ASN A 294 10.89 -10.42 19.17
C ASN A 294 10.04 -9.28 18.61
N GLU A 295 8.72 -9.38 18.70
CA GLU A 295 7.79 -8.37 18.18
C GLU A 295 7.94 -7.04 18.91
N THR A 296 8.18 -7.08 20.23
CA THR A 296 8.46 -5.88 21.00
C THR A 296 9.88 -5.37 20.83
N GLY A 297 10.78 -6.11 20.17
CA GLY A 297 12.19 -5.74 20.08
C GLY A 297 12.92 -5.73 21.44
N LEU A 298 12.35 -6.32 22.50
CA LEU A 298 12.99 -6.40 23.82
C LEU A 298 14.19 -7.37 23.83
N ASN A 299 14.41 -8.08 22.73
CA ASN A 299 15.65 -8.82 22.43
C ASN A 299 16.76 -7.96 21.78
N GLN A 300 16.49 -6.71 21.38
CA GLN A 300 17.41 -5.81 20.66
C GLN A 300 17.71 -4.55 21.48
N GLN A 301 18.09 -4.72 22.75
CA GLN A 301 18.28 -3.61 23.69
C GLN A 301 19.71 -3.10 23.68
N ARG A 302 19.88 -1.79 23.91
CA ARG A 302 21.18 -1.15 24.07
C ARG A 302 21.80 -1.56 25.41
N GLU A 303 23.11 -1.75 25.42
CA GLU A 303 23.86 -1.99 26.66
C GLU A 303 24.19 -0.66 27.35
N GLY A 304 24.11 -0.62 28.69
CA GLY A 304 24.49 0.54 29.50
C GLY A 304 23.30 1.43 29.92
N THR A 305 23.60 2.67 30.30
CA THR A 305 22.64 3.72 30.68
C THR A 305 22.83 4.95 29.79
N PHE A 306 21.79 5.73 29.55
CA PHE A 306 21.89 6.93 28.71
C PHE A 306 22.60 8.07 29.47
N ASP A 307 23.82 8.43 29.06
CA ASP A 307 24.54 9.58 29.63
C ASP A 307 24.25 10.84 28.81
N ASN A 308 23.42 11.72 29.35
CA ASN A 308 22.97 12.96 28.72
C ASN A 308 24.02 14.10 28.78
N SER A 309 25.29 13.79 29.04
CA SER A 309 26.35 14.78 29.27
C SER A 309 27.10 15.26 28.01
N GLU A 310 26.84 14.69 26.84
CA GLU A 310 27.38 15.20 25.56
C GLU A 310 26.29 15.88 24.72
N GLY A 311 26.04 17.15 25.05
CA GLY A 311 25.28 18.05 24.19
C GLY A 311 26.10 18.47 22.96
N THR A 312 25.40 18.53 21.82
CA THR A 312 25.76 19.08 20.50
C THR A 312 26.44 18.16 19.48
N SER A 313 25.66 17.89 18.43
CA SER A 313 25.97 17.54 17.03
C SER A 313 27.41 17.16 16.66
N THR A 314 27.55 16.02 15.99
CA THR A 314 27.98 15.99 14.58
C THR A 314 27.54 14.68 13.93
N ASP A 315 27.03 14.80 12.70
CA ASP A 315 27.12 13.75 11.68
C ASP A 315 28.44 12.98 11.79
N ASN A 316 28.40 11.66 11.62
CA ASN A 316 29.19 10.99 10.59
C ASN A 316 28.82 9.51 10.49
N ASN A 317 28.32 9.18 9.30
CA ASN A 317 28.66 7.95 8.59
C ASN A 317 30.13 7.59 8.83
N GLU A 318 30.43 6.51 9.52
CA GLU A 318 31.69 5.79 9.33
C GLU A 318 31.61 4.35 9.86
N GLN A 319 31.86 3.40 8.96
CA GLN A 319 32.21 2.02 9.31
C GLN A 319 33.40 2.01 10.28
N PRO A 320 33.48 1.11 11.27
CA PRO A 320 34.70 0.98 12.04
C PRO A 320 35.70 0.09 11.29
N THR A 321 36.68 0.72 10.63
CA THR A 321 37.96 0.07 10.31
C THR A 321 39.00 0.37 11.37
N SER A 322 39.47 -0.71 12.00
CA SER A 322 40.81 -0.99 12.51
C SER A 322 41.43 -0.17 13.65
N THR A 323 41.75 -0.93 14.70
CA THR A 323 42.98 -0.91 15.54
C THR A 323 43.32 0.36 16.29
N GLU A 324 43.23 0.28 17.62
CA GLU A 324 44.30 0.77 18.49
C GLU A 324 44.42 -0.09 19.76
N GLU A 325 45.66 -0.51 20.03
CA GLU A 325 46.10 -1.22 21.23
C GLU A 325 45.99 -0.31 22.45
N ASN A 326 45.41 -0.80 23.55
CA ASN A 326 45.89 -0.42 24.88
C ASN A 326 45.71 -1.58 25.86
N THR A 327 46.86 -2.08 26.28
CA THR A 327 47.09 -3.03 27.37
C THR A 327 46.85 -2.36 28.72
N GLU A 328 46.02 -2.97 29.58
CA GLU A 328 46.29 -3.03 31.02
C GLU A 328 45.60 -4.27 31.63
N GLU A 329 46.42 -5.17 32.18
CA GLU A 329 46.05 -6.42 32.85
C GLU A 329 45.37 -6.16 34.20
N ASN A 330 44.29 -6.88 34.53
CA ASN A 330 44.41 -8.01 35.47
C ASN A 330 43.11 -8.78 35.73
N THR A 331 43.19 -10.07 35.39
CA THR A 331 42.73 -11.23 36.16
C THR A 331 41.26 -11.32 36.57
N GLU A 332 40.48 -12.10 35.84
CA GLU A 332 39.66 -13.15 36.44
C GLU A 332 39.42 -14.29 35.44
N THR A 333 40.05 -15.44 35.74
CA THR A 333 39.79 -16.81 35.26
C THR A 333 39.08 -16.99 33.91
N ASN A 334 39.88 -17.14 32.85
CA ASN A 334 39.51 -17.89 31.66
C ASN A 334 39.11 -19.32 32.03
N THR A 335 37.82 -19.62 32.03
CA THR A 335 37.35 -20.86 31.42
C THR A 335 37.27 -20.59 29.92
N ASP A 336 38.30 -21.02 29.19
CA ASP A 336 38.21 -21.29 27.75
C ASP A 336 37.05 -22.26 27.52
N GLU A 337 35.84 -21.76 27.32
CA GLU A 337 34.90 -22.43 26.44
C GLU A 337 35.36 -22.13 25.02
N SER A 338 36.11 -23.07 24.47
CA SER A 338 36.31 -23.16 23.03
C SER A 338 34.97 -22.95 22.32
N ILE A 339 34.80 -21.84 21.62
CA ILE A 339 33.68 -21.66 20.70
C ILE A 339 33.88 -22.70 19.59
N GLU A 340 33.27 -23.86 19.75
CA GLU A 340 33.10 -24.81 18.68
C GLU A 340 32.22 -24.13 17.62
N ASN A 341 32.84 -23.67 16.52
CA ASN A 341 32.15 -23.30 15.28
C ASN A 341 31.59 -24.55 14.60
N ASN A 342 30.81 -25.34 15.32
CA ASN A 342 30.19 -26.55 14.82
C ASN A 342 28.94 -26.17 14.04
N VAL A 343 28.95 -26.47 12.74
CA VAL A 343 27.76 -26.39 11.89
C VAL A 343 26.72 -27.33 12.49
N SER A 344 25.60 -26.75 12.94
CA SER A 344 24.44 -27.48 13.44
C SER A 344 23.52 -27.82 12.28
N THR A 345 22.98 -29.03 12.30
CA THR A 345 21.95 -29.48 11.37
C THR A 345 20.65 -29.67 12.12
N MET A 346 19.62 -28.94 11.72
CA MET A 346 18.26 -29.03 12.27
C MET A 346 17.30 -29.47 11.17
N THR A 347 16.30 -30.26 11.51
CA THR A 347 15.28 -30.73 10.56
C THR A 347 13.92 -30.64 11.23
N ASP A 348 12.95 -30.07 10.52
CA ASP A 348 11.53 -30.07 10.89
C ASP A 348 10.67 -30.36 9.66
N GLY A 349 9.96 -31.48 9.69
CA GLY A 349 9.18 -31.98 8.56
C GLY A 349 10.03 -32.13 7.28
N TYR A 350 9.68 -31.33 6.26
CA TYR A 350 10.31 -31.30 4.95
C TYR A 350 11.44 -30.25 4.84
N VAL A 351 11.72 -29.50 5.90
CA VAL A 351 12.79 -28.48 5.93
C VAL A 351 13.97 -28.99 6.72
N LYS A 352 15.16 -28.81 6.15
CA LYS A 352 16.46 -29.01 6.79
C LYS A 352 17.24 -27.70 6.73
N VAL A 353 17.86 -27.32 7.84
CA VAL A 353 18.71 -26.14 7.97
C VAL A 353 20.09 -26.57 8.47
N GLU A 354 21.15 -26.11 7.81
CA GLU A 354 22.54 -26.36 8.16
C GLU A 354 23.29 -25.03 8.28
N GLY A 355 23.70 -24.67 9.50
CA GLY A 355 24.34 -23.38 9.78
C GLY A 355 24.93 -23.31 11.18
N ILE A 356 25.53 -22.18 11.53
CA ILE A 356 26.05 -21.94 12.89
C ILE A 356 24.99 -21.17 13.68
N PHE A 357 24.52 -21.76 14.78
CA PHE A 357 23.49 -21.18 15.65
C PHE A 357 23.97 -21.10 17.09
N GLU A 358 23.27 -20.35 17.91
CA GLU A 358 23.49 -20.37 19.35
C GLU A 358 23.15 -21.74 19.95
N SER A 359 23.84 -22.09 21.04
CA SER A 359 23.56 -23.32 21.79
C SER A 359 22.10 -23.34 22.27
N GLY A 360 21.43 -24.49 22.10
CA GLY A 360 20.02 -24.66 22.45
C GLY A 360 19.02 -24.21 21.38
N ALA A 361 19.50 -23.76 20.21
CA ALA A 361 18.61 -23.41 19.10
C ALA A 361 17.94 -24.64 18.48
N TYR A 362 16.70 -24.47 18.02
CA TYR A 362 15.89 -25.49 17.35
C TYR A 362 15.07 -24.88 16.20
N LEU A 363 14.75 -25.70 15.21
CA LEU A 363 14.01 -25.28 14.01
C LEU A 363 12.51 -25.55 14.20
N GLU A 364 11.67 -24.59 13.80
CA GLU A 364 10.26 -24.84 13.49
C GLU A 364 9.98 -24.35 12.06
N ALA A 365 9.39 -25.21 11.25
CA ALA A 365 9.04 -24.92 9.87
C ALA A 365 7.58 -25.26 9.58
N VAL A 366 6.82 -24.27 9.12
CA VAL A 366 5.38 -24.40 8.86
C VAL A 366 5.09 -24.06 7.40
N LYS A 367 4.36 -24.96 6.73
CA LYS A 367 3.83 -24.72 5.39
C LYS A 367 2.55 -23.94 5.54
N ILE A 368 2.50 -22.78 4.90
CA ILE A 368 1.32 -21.93 4.92
C ILE A 368 0.40 -22.41 3.79
N VAL A 369 -0.74 -23.00 4.17
CA VAL A 369 -1.73 -23.54 3.23
C VAL A 369 -2.90 -22.56 3.11
N GLY A 370 -2.98 -21.82 2.01
CA GLY A 370 -4.08 -20.91 1.70
C GLY A 370 -3.84 -20.12 0.42
N TYR A 371 -4.93 -19.76 -0.29
CA TYR A 371 -4.89 -18.66 -1.24
C TYR A 371 -4.60 -17.39 -0.43
N LEU A 372 -3.45 -16.75 -0.65
CA LEU A 372 -3.25 -15.38 -0.19
C LEU A 372 -4.13 -14.50 -1.09
N ASP A 373 -5.39 -14.31 -0.73
CA ASP A 373 -6.37 -13.45 -1.41
C ASP A 373 -5.97 -11.95 -1.40
N TYR A 374 -4.77 -11.61 -0.95
CA TYR A 374 -4.41 -10.24 -0.55
C TYR A 374 -3.05 -9.73 -1.03
N ILE A 375 -2.33 -10.48 -1.87
CA ILE A 375 -1.06 -10.00 -2.45
C ILE A 375 -1.19 -10.04 -3.96
N ASP A 376 -1.06 -8.88 -4.60
CA ASP A 376 -1.07 -8.69 -6.06
C ASP A 376 0.25 -9.23 -6.67
N TYR A 377 0.54 -10.51 -6.40
CA TYR A 377 1.82 -11.18 -6.62
C TYR A 377 2.25 -11.17 -8.09
N GLU A 378 1.27 -11.17 -9.01
CA GLU A 378 1.53 -11.05 -10.45
C GLU A 378 2.28 -9.75 -10.78
N LYS A 379 1.97 -8.62 -10.11
CA LYS A 379 2.65 -7.33 -10.34
C LYS A 379 4.11 -7.35 -9.93
N ASP A 380 4.43 -7.99 -8.82
CA ASP A 380 5.81 -8.06 -8.31
C ASP A 380 6.68 -9.04 -9.10
N LEU A 381 6.11 -10.13 -9.62
CA LEU A 381 6.81 -11.04 -10.52
C LEU A 381 7.20 -10.39 -11.85
N TYR A 382 6.38 -9.47 -12.38
CA TYR A 382 6.72 -8.71 -13.59
C TYR A 382 8.01 -7.89 -13.43
N LYS A 383 8.32 -7.42 -12.21
CA LYS A 383 9.58 -6.72 -11.90
C LYS A 383 10.80 -7.61 -12.20
N TYR A 384 10.66 -8.92 -12.01
CA TYR A 384 11.71 -9.92 -12.27
C TYR A 384 11.62 -10.55 -13.67
N GLN A 385 10.77 -10.03 -14.56
CA GLN A 385 10.54 -10.54 -15.92
C GLN A 385 10.03 -11.99 -15.96
N ILE A 386 9.37 -12.45 -14.89
CA ILE A 386 8.75 -13.77 -14.83
C ILE A 386 7.37 -13.64 -15.47
N ILE A 387 7.22 -14.11 -16.72
CA ILE A 387 5.97 -14.07 -17.51
C ILE A 387 5.29 -15.43 -17.42
N THR A 388 4.03 -15.49 -17.00
CA THR A 388 3.43 -16.75 -16.58
C THR A 388 2.13 -17.12 -17.26
N GLY A 389 1.85 -18.43 -17.26
CA GLY A 389 0.64 -19.06 -17.81
C GLY A 389 -0.09 -19.89 -16.76
N GLU A 390 0.62 -20.80 -16.07
CA GLU A 390 0.18 -21.52 -14.86
C GLU A 390 1.35 -21.57 -13.85
N GLU A 391 1.20 -20.94 -12.69
CA GLU A 391 2.19 -20.94 -11.61
C GLU A 391 1.71 -21.76 -10.41
N ASN A 392 2.65 -22.41 -9.72
CA ASN A 392 2.41 -22.98 -8.39
C ASN A 392 3.31 -22.27 -7.38
N VAL A 393 2.72 -21.57 -6.41
CA VAL A 393 3.42 -20.83 -5.36
C VAL A 393 3.17 -21.50 -4.02
N MET A 394 4.25 -21.78 -3.29
CA MET A 394 4.20 -22.38 -1.96
C MET A 394 4.90 -21.48 -0.96
N TYR A 395 4.35 -21.35 0.24
CA TYR A 395 4.87 -20.48 1.29
C TYR A 395 5.30 -21.29 2.51
N TYR A 396 6.46 -20.94 3.04
CA TYR A 396 7.07 -21.59 4.19
C TYR A 396 7.50 -20.53 5.20
N ASP A 397 6.94 -20.57 6.41
CA ASP A 397 7.54 -19.89 7.56
C ASP A 397 8.63 -20.80 8.11
N ILE A 398 9.88 -20.40 7.94
CA ILE A 398 11.05 -21.15 8.42
C ILE A 398 11.69 -20.26 9.47
N SER A 399 11.57 -20.67 10.73
CA SER A 399 12.06 -19.89 11.87
C SER A 399 12.92 -20.77 12.78
N VAL A 400 14.07 -20.26 13.21
CA VAL A 400 14.91 -20.91 14.23
C VAL A 400 14.69 -20.19 15.55
N TYR A 401 14.45 -20.96 16.60
CA TYR A 401 14.14 -20.46 17.94
C TYR A 401 15.15 -20.92 18.97
N LYS A 402 15.19 -20.22 20.10
CA LYS A 402 15.87 -20.61 21.32
C LYS A 402 14.95 -20.31 22.50
N ASP A 403 14.85 -21.25 23.43
CA ASP A 403 14.11 -21.03 24.67
C ASP A 403 14.95 -20.21 25.64
N VAL A 404 14.36 -19.11 26.14
CA VAL A 404 14.97 -18.24 27.16
C VAL A 404 14.04 -18.12 28.36
N MET A 405 14.62 -17.97 29.55
CA MET A 405 13.86 -17.76 30.78
C MET A 405 13.67 -16.27 31.00
N ILE A 406 12.43 -15.78 30.98
CA ILE A 406 12.08 -14.39 31.28
C ILE A 406 11.09 -14.37 32.44
N SER A 407 11.45 -13.73 33.56
CA SER A 407 10.63 -13.61 34.77
C SER A 407 10.06 -14.96 35.27
N GLY A 408 10.82 -16.05 35.09
CA GLY A 408 10.41 -17.41 35.45
C GLY A 408 9.55 -18.15 34.42
N ASN A 409 9.29 -17.56 33.25
CA ASN A 409 8.56 -18.18 32.14
C ASN A 409 9.53 -18.58 31.02
N VAL A 410 9.24 -19.69 30.33
CA VAL A 410 9.96 -20.08 29.11
C VAL A 410 9.36 -19.30 27.94
N VAL A 411 10.20 -18.54 27.23
CA VAL A 411 9.84 -17.70 26.09
C VAL A 411 10.65 -18.11 24.86
N LYS A 412 10.01 -18.13 23.69
CA LYS A 412 10.67 -18.43 22.42
C LYS A 412 11.30 -17.17 21.82
N LEU A 413 12.61 -17.19 21.62
CA LEU A 413 13.36 -16.13 20.96
C LEU A 413 13.71 -16.58 19.53
N LYS A 414 13.38 -15.77 18.51
CA LYS A 414 13.84 -16.06 17.13
C LYS A 414 15.32 -15.71 17.05
N VAL A 415 16.11 -16.60 16.46
CA VAL A 415 17.55 -16.44 16.29
C VAL A 415 17.95 -16.60 14.83
N GLN A 416 18.90 -15.80 14.39
CA GLN A 416 19.43 -15.82 13.03
C GLN A 416 20.77 -16.58 12.98
N PRO A 417 21.15 -17.16 11.82
CA PRO A 417 22.39 -17.91 11.70
C PRO A 417 23.61 -16.97 11.69
N LYS A 418 24.72 -17.42 12.27
CA LYS A 418 26.00 -16.72 12.18
C LYS A 418 26.66 -17.02 10.82
N GLY A 419 26.69 -16.02 9.94
CA GLY A 419 27.36 -16.11 8.64
C GLY A 419 26.58 -16.89 7.57
N GLY A 420 25.27 -17.02 7.72
CA GLY A 420 24.39 -17.72 6.78
C GLY A 420 24.12 -19.19 7.13
N ALA A 421 23.04 -19.71 6.57
CA ALA A 421 22.65 -21.10 6.69
C ALA A 421 22.16 -21.64 5.34
N LYS A 422 22.52 -22.90 5.08
CA LYS A 422 21.97 -23.67 3.97
C LYS A 422 20.59 -24.16 4.35
N VAL A 423 19.60 -23.86 3.53
CA VAL A 423 18.23 -24.33 3.67
C VAL A 423 17.96 -25.35 2.57
N THR A 424 17.35 -26.46 2.93
CA THR A 424 16.92 -27.52 2.01
C THR A 424 15.46 -27.84 2.29
N ILE A 425 14.62 -27.75 1.26
CA ILE A 425 13.18 -28.00 1.31
C ILE A 425 12.88 -29.15 0.36
N ALA A 426 12.33 -30.24 0.90
CA ALA A 426 11.89 -31.39 0.11
C ALA A 426 10.40 -31.23 -0.26
N LEU A 427 10.12 -31.00 -1.54
CA LEU A 427 8.77 -30.93 -2.07
C LEU A 427 8.18 -32.33 -2.21
N THR A 428 6.87 -32.43 -2.00
CA THR A 428 6.06 -33.62 -2.16
C THR A 428 5.66 -33.85 -3.63
N ASP A 429 5.35 -35.10 -3.98
CA ASP A 429 4.91 -35.45 -5.34
C ASP A 429 3.65 -34.68 -5.80
N GLU A 430 2.78 -34.28 -4.86
CA GLU A 430 1.60 -33.46 -5.16
C GLU A 430 1.98 -32.02 -5.57
N GLU A 431 3.08 -31.50 -5.02
CA GLU A 431 3.59 -30.16 -5.32
C GLU A 431 4.32 -30.12 -6.67
N ILE A 432 4.99 -31.22 -7.02
CA ILE A 432 5.72 -31.43 -8.26
C ILE A 432 4.80 -32.05 -9.33
N TYR A 433 3.60 -31.49 -9.50
CA TYR A 433 2.67 -31.96 -10.52
C TYR A 433 3.00 -31.37 -11.90
N GLY A 434 3.53 -32.21 -12.81
CA GLY A 434 3.90 -31.85 -14.18
C GLY A 434 5.42 -31.67 -14.36
N HIS A 435 5.85 -31.27 -15.56
CA HIS A 435 7.27 -31.01 -15.83
C HIS A 435 7.64 -29.58 -15.36
N VAL A 436 8.34 -29.49 -14.22
CA VAL A 436 8.90 -28.23 -13.70
C VAL A 436 9.99 -27.73 -14.65
N LYS A 437 9.89 -26.47 -15.09
CA LYS A 437 10.83 -25.80 -15.98
C LYS A 437 11.89 -25.04 -15.19
N GLU A 438 11.46 -24.13 -14.33
CA GLU A 438 12.30 -23.28 -13.49
C GLU A 438 11.68 -23.15 -12.10
N VAL A 439 12.54 -23.01 -11.08
CA VAL A 439 12.16 -22.78 -9.68
C VAL A 439 12.80 -21.49 -9.21
N PHE A 440 12.02 -20.66 -8.51
CA PHE A 440 12.47 -19.42 -7.90
C PHE A 440 12.16 -19.44 -6.41
N VAL A 441 13.09 -18.95 -5.59
CA VAL A 441 12.89 -18.75 -4.15
C VAL A 441 12.89 -17.26 -3.87
N PHE A 442 11.87 -16.78 -3.19
CA PHE A 442 11.84 -15.41 -2.68
C PHE A 442 11.80 -15.43 -1.16
N ARG A 443 12.56 -14.56 -0.53
CA ARG A 443 12.43 -14.24 0.89
C ARG A 443 11.58 -12.99 1.05
N TRP A 444 10.64 -13.03 1.99
CA TRP A 444 9.79 -11.91 2.35
C TRP A 444 10.43 -11.15 3.51
N GLU A 445 10.54 -9.84 3.34
CA GLU A 445 11.03 -8.92 4.36
C GLU A 445 9.87 -8.37 5.19
N ALA A 446 10.17 -7.80 6.36
CA ALA A 446 9.15 -7.31 7.29
C ALA A 446 8.29 -6.16 6.74
N ASP A 447 8.81 -5.41 5.76
CA ASP A 447 8.11 -4.33 5.05
C ASP A 447 7.17 -4.85 3.94
N GLY A 448 7.09 -6.17 3.75
CA GLY A 448 6.27 -6.82 2.73
C GLY A 448 6.95 -6.93 1.36
N THR A 449 8.18 -6.43 1.21
CA THR A 449 8.95 -6.61 -0.03
C THR A 449 9.49 -8.03 -0.15
N MET A 450 9.82 -8.43 -1.39
CA MET A 450 10.40 -9.74 -1.68
C MET A 450 11.79 -9.62 -2.31
N THR A 451 12.69 -10.50 -1.90
CA THR A 451 14.04 -10.61 -2.44
C THR A 451 14.22 -11.96 -3.11
N LEU A 452 14.60 -11.97 -4.39
CA LEU A 452 14.93 -13.19 -5.12
C LEU A 452 16.24 -13.78 -4.59
N ILE A 453 16.21 -15.05 -4.20
CA ILE A 453 17.36 -15.82 -3.72
C ILE A 453 17.75 -16.86 -4.76
N GLU A 454 19.05 -16.95 -5.04
CA GLU A 454 19.59 -18.01 -5.90
C GLU A 454 19.38 -19.38 -5.23
N CYS A 455 18.79 -20.31 -5.99
CA CYS A 455 18.49 -21.64 -5.50
C CYS A 455 18.88 -22.73 -6.50
N ASP A 456 19.27 -23.88 -5.98
CA ASP A 456 19.41 -25.12 -6.72
C ASP A 456 18.12 -25.94 -6.59
N TYR A 457 17.71 -26.59 -7.68
CA TYR A 457 16.59 -27.52 -7.69
C TYR A 457 17.02 -28.85 -8.33
N ASP A 458 16.89 -29.94 -7.58
CA ASP A 458 17.18 -31.30 -8.05
C ASP A 458 16.13 -32.28 -7.49
N ASP A 459 15.42 -32.97 -8.40
CA ASP A 459 14.45 -34.03 -8.09
C ASP A 459 13.51 -33.74 -6.91
N GLY A 460 12.83 -32.59 -6.94
CA GLY A 460 11.90 -32.18 -5.89
C GLY A 460 12.54 -31.53 -4.66
N VAL A 461 13.85 -31.38 -4.62
CA VAL A 461 14.58 -30.75 -3.52
C VAL A 461 15.05 -29.37 -3.94
N VAL A 462 14.59 -28.34 -3.22
CA VAL A 462 15.04 -26.96 -3.38
C VAL A 462 16.09 -26.66 -2.32
N THR A 463 17.25 -26.13 -2.71
CA THR A 463 18.33 -25.75 -1.80
C THR A 463 18.78 -24.32 -2.05
N PHE A 464 18.94 -23.52 -1.00
CA PHE A 464 19.41 -22.14 -1.09
C PHE A 464 20.18 -21.72 0.16
N GLN A 465 20.86 -20.58 0.09
CA GLN A 465 21.51 -19.96 1.25
C GLN A 465 20.64 -18.80 1.75
N SER A 466 20.49 -18.68 3.07
CA SER A 466 19.92 -17.47 3.68
C SER A 466 20.69 -17.08 4.92
N ASP A 467 20.94 -15.79 5.07
CA ASP A 467 21.44 -15.15 6.28
C ASP A 467 20.32 -14.70 7.23
N HIS A 468 19.07 -14.79 6.78
CA HIS A 468 17.90 -14.38 7.52
C HIS A 468 16.75 -15.38 7.32
N PHE A 469 16.20 -15.88 8.42
CA PHE A 469 15.03 -16.74 8.47
C PHE A 469 13.77 -15.90 8.63
N SER A 470 12.87 -16.02 7.66
CA SER A 470 11.56 -15.37 7.60
C SER A 470 10.58 -16.27 6.83
N ILE A 471 9.60 -15.66 6.14
CA ILE A 471 8.74 -16.35 5.19
C ILE A 471 9.48 -16.46 3.85
N PHE A 472 9.48 -17.67 3.29
CA PHE A 472 9.99 -17.95 1.95
C PHE A 472 8.85 -18.40 1.04
N SER A 473 8.83 -17.91 -0.19
CA SER A 473 7.96 -18.44 -1.24
C SER A 473 8.75 -19.15 -2.32
N ILE A 474 8.30 -20.33 -2.71
CA ILE A 474 8.85 -21.12 -3.82
C ILE A 474 7.87 -21.04 -4.98
N VAL A 475 8.32 -20.51 -6.11
CA VAL A 475 7.55 -20.41 -7.35
C VAL A 475 8.09 -21.43 -8.35
N MET A 476 7.20 -22.25 -8.89
CA MET A 476 7.54 -23.22 -9.93
C MET A 476 6.83 -22.88 -11.23
N THR A 477 7.60 -22.72 -12.30
CA THR A 477 7.06 -22.60 -13.65
C THR A 477 7.00 -23.97 -14.32
N LYS A 478 5.98 -24.21 -15.13
CA LYS A 478 5.76 -25.50 -15.78
C LYS A 478 5.99 -25.42 -17.29
N ILE A 479 6.49 -26.51 -17.87
CA ILE A 479 6.47 -26.70 -19.32
C ILE A 479 5.02 -26.96 -19.72
N ILE A 480 4.44 -26.06 -20.52
CA ILE A 480 3.16 -26.32 -21.18
C ILE A 480 3.41 -27.49 -22.15
N SER A 481 2.93 -28.69 -21.80
CA SER A 481 3.00 -29.83 -22.69
C SER A 481 2.05 -29.61 -23.87
N ASP A 482 2.60 -29.20 -25.01
CA ASP A 482 1.98 -29.35 -26.32
C ASP A 482 1.94 -30.85 -26.65
N ASP A 483 0.99 -31.59 -26.10
CA ASP A 483 0.72 -32.97 -26.54
C ASP A 483 -0.79 -33.18 -26.72
N ASN A 484 -1.27 -32.65 -27.84
CA ASN A 484 -1.89 -33.48 -28.86
C ASN A 484 -1.83 -32.75 -30.20
N GLY A 485 -0.96 -33.25 -31.07
CA GLY A 485 -1.04 -33.01 -32.51
C GLY A 485 -2.33 -33.59 -33.08
N ASN A 486 -3.45 -32.92 -32.85
CA ASN A 486 -4.52 -32.73 -33.83
C ASN A 486 -5.54 -31.72 -33.32
N ASP A 487 -5.97 -30.88 -34.26
CA ASP A 487 -7.10 -29.96 -34.24
C ASP A 487 -6.91 -28.57 -33.59
N ASN A 488 -6.68 -27.62 -34.49
CA ASN A 488 -7.31 -26.29 -34.61
C ASN A 488 -7.48 -25.42 -33.35
N GLY A 489 -6.98 -24.18 -33.49
CA GLY A 489 -6.81 -23.23 -32.40
C GLY A 489 -8.04 -23.00 -31.52
N SER A 490 -7.82 -23.03 -30.20
CA SER A 490 -8.85 -22.71 -29.21
C SER A 490 -8.32 -22.14 -27.89
N LYS A 491 -7.15 -21.47 -27.88
CA LYS A 491 -6.74 -20.57 -26.78
C LYS A 491 -6.50 -19.12 -27.20
N ASN A 492 -6.99 -18.77 -28.38
CA ASN A 492 -7.03 -17.39 -28.88
C ASN A 492 -8.48 -16.89 -29.05
N GLU A 493 -9.46 -17.59 -28.44
CA GLU A 493 -10.88 -17.30 -28.61
C GLU A 493 -11.51 -16.53 -27.44
N GLU A 494 -11.01 -16.64 -26.21
CA GLU A 494 -11.56 -15.83 -25.09
C GLU A 494 -11.21 -14.33 -25.25
N TRP A 495 -10.02 -14.01 -25.77
CA TRP A 495 -9.67 -12.62 -26.12
C TRP A 495 -10.32 -12.14 -27.43
N LYS A 496 -10.73 -13.05 -28.32
CA LYS A 496 -11.52 -12.71 -29.52
C LYS A 496 -13.02 -12.58 -29.21
N MET A 497 -13.52 -13.18 -28.13
CA MET A 497 -14.93 -13.08 -27.77
C MET A 497 -15.25 -11.71 -27.16
N ALA A 498 -14.34 -11.13 -26.36
CA ALA A 498 -14.43 -9.75 -25.88
C ALA A 498 -14.34 -8.70 -27.00
N ASN A 499 -13.62 -9.00 -28.09
CA ASN A 499 -13.49 -8.10 -29.26
C ASN A 499 -14.51 -8.39 -30.39
N SER A 500 -15.36 -9.42 -30.24
CA SER A 500 -16.42 -9.73 -31.20
C SER A 500 -17.68 -8.88 -30.99
N LEU A 501 -17.92 -8.39 -29.77
CA LEU A 501 -19.08 -7.53 -29.46
C LEU A 501 -19.03 -6.16 -30.16
N LYS A 502 -17.85 -5.65 -30.56
CA LYS A 502 -17.72 -4.44 -31.39
C LYS A 502 -17.98 -4.67 -32.89
N LYS A 503 -17.94 -5.92 -33.38
CA LYS A 503 -18.26 -6.24 -34.79
C LYS A 503 -19.76 -6.43 -35.07
N TRP A 504 -20.56 -6.67 -34.04
CA TRP A 504 -22.01 -6.84 -34.19
C TRP A 504 -22.81 -5.55 -33.99
N ILE A 505 -22.22 -4.45 -33.49
CA ILE A 505 -22.93 -3.16 -33.37
C ILE A 505 -23.43 -2.66 -34.74
N PRO A 506 -22.63 -2.68 -35.83
CA PRO A 506 -23.14 -2.33 -37.16
C PRO A 506 -24.20 -3.33 -37.66
N LEU A 507 -24.04 -4.63 -37.35
CA LEU A 507 -24.97 -5.67 -37.79
C LEU A 507 -26.30 -5.60 -37.04
N ALA A 508 -26.30 -5.30 -35.75
CA ALA A 508 -27.48 -5.10 -34.92
C ALA A 508 -28.25 -3.85 -35.34
N ILE A 509 -27.54 -2.76 -35.67
CA ILE A 509 -28.15 -1.56 -36.27
C ILE A 509 -28.75 -1.89 -37.65
N ILE A 510 -28.07 -2.66 -38.49
CA ILE A 510 -28.61 -3.10 -39.79
C ILE A 510 -29.83 -4.03 -39.61
N VAL A 511 -29.82 -4.95 -38.65
CA VAL A 511 -30.96 -5.83 -38.33
C VAL A 511 -32.14 -5.04 -37.81
N VAL A 512 -31.93 -4.04 -36.95
CA VAL A 512 -32.99 -3.14 -36.47
C VAL A 512 -33.55 -2.29 -37.63
N VAL A 513 -32.70 -1.76 -38.51
CA VAL A 513 -33.14 -1.01 -39.71
C VAL A 513 -33.91 -1.91 -40.67
N LEU A 514 -33.43 -3.13 -40.95
CA LEU A 514 -34.13 -4.11 -41.79
C LEU A 514 -35.46 -4.55 -41.17
N PHE A 515 -35.53 -4.72 -39.85
CA PHE A 515 -36.76 -5.04 -39.14
C PHE A 515 -37.78 -3.90 -39.24
N VAL A 516 -37.35 -2.64 -39.06
CA VAL A 516 -38.21 -1.46 -39.24
C VAL A 516 -38.71 -1.35 -40.69
N VAL A 517 -37.86 -1.62 -41.69
CA VAL A 517 -38.26 -1.64 -43.10
C VAL A 517 -39.24 -2.78 -43.40
N LEU A 518 -39.01 -3.98 -42.86
CA LEU A 518 -39.88 -5.15 -43.04
C LEU A 518 -41.25 -4.92 -42.40
N VAL A 519 -41.30 -4.39 -41.18
CA VAL A 519 -42.53 -3.98 -40.50
C VAL A 519 -43.25 -2.89 -41.32
N GLY A 520 -42.52 -1.93 -41.88
CA GLY A 520 -43.06 -0.93 -42.78
C GLY A 520 -43.70 -1.52 -44.04
N ILE A 521 -43.08 -2.53 -44.66
CA ILE A 521 -43.61 -3.23 -45.85
C ILE A 521 -44.85 -4.07 -45.49
N ILE A 522 -44.82 -4.78 -44.35
CA ILE A 522 -45.95 -5.57 -43.87
C ILE A 522 -47.15 -4.66 -43.58
N VAL A 523 -46.94 -3.53 -42.90
CA VAL A 523 -47.98 -2.53 -42.64
C VAL A 523 -48.49 -1.93 -43.95
N TYR A 524 -47.61 -1.64 -44.92
CA TYR A 524 -48.01 -1.18 -46.25
C TYR A 524 -48.88 -2.22 -46.98
N GLU A 525 -48.55 -3.50 -46.92
CA GLU A 525 -49.34 -4.55 -47.57
C GLU A 525 -50.66 -4.86 -46.85
N ILE A 526 -50.72 -4.75 -45.53
CA ILE A 526 -51.98 -4.82 -44.77
C ILE A 526 -52.90 -3.67 -45.18
N ILE A 527 -52.37 -2.44 -45.25
CA ILE A 527 -53.13 -1.25 -45.68
C ILE A 527 -53.55 -1.39 -47.16
N ARG A 528 -52.67 -1.90 -48.03
CA ARG A 528 -52.97 -2.17 -49.44
C ARG A 528 -54.10 -3.20 -49.57
N ARG A 529 -54.06 -4.32 -48.83
CA ARG A 529 -55.13 -5.34 -48.82
C ARG A 529 -56.46 -4.81 -48.27
N GLU A 530 -56.44 -3.97 -47.25
CA GLU A 530 -57.63 -3.25 -46.74
C GLU A 530 -58.22 -2.29 -47.78
N LEU A 531 -57.38 -1.55 -48.50
CA LEU A 531 -57.78 -0.67 -49.60
C LEU A 531 -58.36 -1.45 -50.78
N TYR A 532 -57.80 -2.61 -51.15
CA TYR A 532 -58.35 -3.48 -52.20
C TYR A 532 -59.67 -4.14 -51.79
N LYS A 533 -59.82 -4.59 -50.54
CA LYS A 533 -61.11 -5.09 -50.01
C LYS A 533 -62.22 -4.03 -50.07
N LYS A 534 -61.90 -2.76 -49.79
CA LYS A 534 -62.86 -1.64 -49.93
C LYS A 534 -63.19 -1.29 -51.38
N ILE A 535 -62.33 -1.61 -52.34
CA ILE A 535 -62.58 -1.41 -53.77
C ILE A 535 -63.40 -2.58 -54.35
N GLU A 536 -63.20 -3.81 -53.86
CA GLU A 536 -63.94 -5.01 -54.30
C GLU A 536 -65.39 -5.04 -53.78
N ILE A 537 -65.64 -4.54 -52.56
CA ILE A 537 -67.01 -4.37 -52.01
C ILE A 537 -67.80 -3.32 -52.83
N ARG A 538 -67.14 -2.32 -53.41
CA ARG A 538 -67.76 -1.29 -54.27
C ARG A 538 -68.06 -1.73 -55.71
N PHE A 539 -67.61 -2.91 -56.11
CA PHE A 539 -67.86 -3.48 -57.44
C PHE A 539 -68.84 -4.67 -57.41
N LYS A 540 -69.27 -5.12 -56.23
CA LYS A 540 -70.28 -6.17 -56.01
C LYS A 540 -71.62 -5.66 -55.47
N GLU A 541 -71.70 -4.41 -55.05
CA GLU A 541 -72.93 -3.59 -54.97
C GLU A 541 -73.11 -2.84 -56.29
#